data_AF-I4D2W9-F1
#
_entry.id   AF-I4D2W9-F1
#
_cell.length_a   1.000
_cell.length_b   1.000
_cell.length_c   1.000
_cell.angle_alpha   90.00
_cell.angle_beta   90.00
_cell.angle_gamma   90.00
#
_symmetry.space_group_name_H-M   'P 1'
#
loop_
_entity.id
_entity.type
_entity.pdbx_description
1 polymer ?
#
loop_
_entity_poly.entity_id
_entity_poly.type
_entity_poly.pdbx_seq_one_letter_code
_entity_poly.pdbx_strand_id
1 'polypeptide(L)'
;MKALFNRHWYTEVRRNGDSLLEAQTSYVDTHREAAALLLVDSNSFRIREALWEEQRSSHPIRTRSLQVIPLLGAEAYFSSSGVLKETAAFLEDPLAVSLFAETIKGIIQSETFLLKERGYASEEDYEHQWINFYSGSCRYYSNLDRITKTWFDHIGESNRNGNLFIRFKTQSLSELGENRYLLLGNLSDSFHEVNVQLTLNGFTVEEADGVLLRSPDLVCRESSAMLSNLCGIPLKKINKKELANILGNGQGCVHLIDLVYDCAQILKFAWLEKYPPQL
;
A
#
# COMPACT_ATOMS: atom_id res chain seq x y z
N MET A 1 -14.80 19.09 -15.59
CA MET A 1 -14.24 17.96 -14.80
C MET A 1 -15.37 17.28 -14.04
N LYS A 2 -15.51 15.96 -14.17
CA LYS A 2 -16.55 15.16 -13.51
C LYS A 2 -15.90 14.02 -12.72
N ALA A 3 -16.14 13.95 -11.41
CA ALA A 3 -15.64 12.85 -10.59
C ALA A 3 -16.38 11.55 -10.95
N LEU A 4 -15.61 10.49 -11.22
CA LEU A 4 -16.17 9.17 -11.57
C LEU A 4 -16.01 8.17 -10.42
N PHE A 5 -14.87 8.19 -9.73
CA PHE A 5 -14.57 7.21 -8.70
C PHE A 5 -13.62 7.76 -7.64
N ASN A 6 -13.82 7.34 -6.40
CA ASN A 6 -12.88 7.57 -5.31
C ASN A 6 -12.77 6.31 -4.47
N ARG A 7 -11.57 6.07 -3.94
CA ARG A 7 -11.33 5.05 -2.93
C ARG A 7 -10.22 5.44 -1.97
N HIS A 8 -10.37 4.98 -0.75
CA HIS A 8 -9.58 5.35 0.41
C HIS A 8 -9.24 4.10 1.22
N TRP A 9 -8.02 4.06 1.71
CA TRP A 9 -7.56 3.14 2.74
C TRP A 9 -7.05 3.95 3.91
N TYR A 10 -7.41 3.48 5.10
CA TYR A 10 -6.80 3.90 6.35
C TYR A 10 -6.27 2.66 7.04
N THR A 11 -4.95 2.58 7.20
CA THR A 11 -4.28 1.52 7.94
C THR A 11 -3.73 2.09 9.23
N GLU A 12 -3.96 1.41 10.33
CA GLU A 12 -3.35 1.71 11.62
C GLU A 12 -2.83 0.46 12.29
N VAL A 13 -1.75 0.61 13.06
CA VAL A 13 -1.22 -0.41 13.96
C VAL A 13 -0.96 0.20 15.31
N ARG A 14 -1.58 -0.38 16.33
CA ARG A 14 -1.53 0.08 17.71
C ARG A 14 -1.04 -1.04 18.61
N ARG A 15 -0.29 -0.68 19.66
CA ARG A 15 -0.04 -1.58 20.79
C ARG A 15 -1.34 -1.76 21.58
N ASN A 16 -1.66 -3.01 21.87
CA ASN A 16 -2.68 -3.39 22.85
C ASN A 16 -1.99 -4.16 23.98
N GLY A 17 -1.67 -3.44 25.05
CA GLY A 17 -0.82 -3.97 26.13
C GLY A 17 0.61 -4.27 25.67
N ASP A 18 1.29 -5.14 26.40
CA ASP A 18 2.73 -5.38 26.22
C ASP A 18 3.04 -6.43 25.14
N SER A 19 2.08 -7.31 24.83
CA SER A 19 2.32 -8.51 24.00
C SER A 19 1.50 -8.57 22.72
N LEU A 20 0.63 -7.60 22.46
CA LEU A 20 -0.27 -7.63 21.31
C LEU A 20 -0.24 -6.34 20.49
N LEU A 21 -0.48 -6.50 19.20
CA LEU A 21 -0.71 -5.45 18.23
C LEU A 21 -2.13 -5.58 17.69
N GLU A 22 -2.85 -4.48 17.68
CA GLU A 22 -4.09 -4.32 16.92
C GLU A 22 -3.77 -3.64 15.62
N ALA A 23 -3.99 -4.34 14.51
CA ALA A 23 -3.78 -3.80 13.18
C ALA A 23 -5.09 -3.82 12.40
N GLN A 24 -5.41 -2.71 11.74
CA GLN A 24 -6.63 -2.57 10.97
C GLN A 24 -6.33 -1.85 9.66
N THR A 25 -6.94 -2.31 8.58
CA THR A 25 -7.11 -1.53 7.36
C THR A 25 -8.59 -1.37 7.05
N SER A 26 -9.08 -0.14 7.11
CA SER A 26 -10.41 0.25 6.64
C SER A 26 -10.34 0.71 5.19
N TYR A 27 -11.36 0.34 4.41
CA TYR A 27 -11.50 0.68 3.01
C TYR A 27 -12.85 1.28 2.73
N VAL A 28 -12.86 2.38 1.96
CA VAL A 28 -14.07 3.03 1.50
C VAL A 28 -13.90 3.42 0.04
N ASP A 29 -14.79 2.97 -0.83
CA ASP A 29 -14.91 3.48 -2.19
C ASP A 29 -16.33 3.96 -2.51
N THR A 30 -16.58 4.39 -3.75
CA THR A 30 -17.91 4.84 -4.20
C THR A 30 -19.03 3.83 -3.87
N HIS A 31 -18.76 2.52 -3.89
CA HIS A 31 -19.75 1.45 -3.83
C HIS A 31 -19.67 0.55 -2.60
N ARG A 32 -18.54 0.56 -1.88
CA ARG A 32 -18.23 -0.41 -0.84
C ARG A 32 -17.52 0.20 0.36
N GLU A 33 -17.77 -0.40 1.53
CA GLU A 33 -17.08 -0.16 2.78
C GLU A 33 -16.78 -1.50 3.45
N ALA A 34 -15.51 -1.74 3.73
CA ALA A 34 -15.02 -2.99 4.33
C ALA A 34 -13.78 -2.75 5.21
N ALA A 35 -13.49 -3.67 6.12
CA ALA A 35 -12.30 -3.61 6.96
C ALA A 35 -11.68 -5.00 7.17
N ALA A 36 -10.35 -5.02 7.28
CA ALA A 36 -9.56 -6.18 7.67
C ALA A 36 -8.85 -5.90 9.00
N LEU A 37 -9.15 -6.68 10.03
CA LEU A 37 -8.60 -6.52 11.37
C LEU A 37 -7.77 -7.74 11.75
N LEU A 38 -6.63 -7.50 12.39
CA LEU A 38 -5.73 -8.53 12.91
C LEU A 38 -5.34 -8.18 14.35
N LEU A 39 -5.43 -9.18 15.24
CA LEU A 39 -4.78 -9.14 16.55
C LEU A 39 -3.54 -10.03 16.47
N VAL A 40 -2.38 -9.49 16.76
CA VAL A 40 -1.09 -10.12 16.46
C VAL A 40 -0.17 -10.10 17.68
N ASP A 41 0.53 -11.20 17.92
CA ASP A 41 1.57 -11.30 18.95
C ASP A 41 2.78 -10.42 18.61
N SER A 42 3.15 -9.47 19.47
CA SER A 42 4.19 -8.48 19.17
C SER A 42 5.59 -9.08 19.04
N ASN A 43 5.87 -10.22 19.68
CA ASN A 43 7.19 -10.85 19.66
C ASN A 43 7.36 -11.73 18.42
N SER A 44 6.32 -12.48 18.05
CA SER A 44 6.40 -13.50 16.98
C SER A 44 5.70 -13.11 15.69
N PHE A 45 4.93 -12.01 15.68
CA PHE A 45 4.01 -11.63 14.61
C PHE A 45 2.99 -12.72 14.22
N ARG A 46 2.71 -13.66 15.13
CA ARG A 46 1.67 -14.67 14.91
C ARG A 46 0.28 -14.06 15.09
N ILE A 47 -0.58 -14.26 14.09
CA ILE A 47 -1.96 -13.81 14.10
C ILE A 47 -2.75 -14.64 15.11
N ARG A 48 -3.34 -13.97 16.10
CA ARG A 48 -4.20 -14.55 17.14
C ARG A 48 -5.67 -14.48 16.74
N GLU A 49 -6.07 -13.37 16.14
CA GLU A 49 -7.42 -13.16 15.62
C GLU A 49 -7.36 -12.46 14.27
N ALA A 50 -8.27 -12.82 13.38
CA ALA A 50 -8.43 -12.20 12.08
C ALA A 50 -9.92 -12.04 11.78
N LEU A 51 -10.34 -10.83 11.44
CA LEU A 51 -11.73 -10.48 11.20
C LEU A 51 -11.84 -9.72 9.87
N TRP A 52 -12.86 -10.09 9.11
CA TRP A 52 -13.34 -9.37 7.94
C TRP A 52 -14.66 -8.71 8.28
N GLU A 53 -14.79 -7.42 7.98
CA GLU A 53 -16.05 -6.70 8.12
C GLU A 53 -16.48 -6.06 6.80
N GLU A 54 -17.77 -6.09 6.52
CA GLU A 54 -18.38 -5.37 5.40
C GLU A 54 -19.61 -4.59 5.89
N GLN A 55 -19.51 -3.27 5.80
CA GLN A 55 -20.52 -2.34 6.29
C GLN A 55 -21.42 -1.84 5.15
N ARG A 56 -20.88 -1.72 3.94
CA ARG A 56 -21.63 -1.25 2.76
C ARG A 56 -21.17 -1.98 1.50
N SER A 57 -22.13 -2.33 0.65
CA SER A 57 -21.87 -3.01 -0.62
C SER A 57 -22.97 -2.68 -1.63
N SER A 58 -22.67 -2.84 -2.92
CA SER A 58 -23.67 -2.76 -3.99
C SER A 58 -24.57 -4.00 -4.07
N HIS A 59 -24.21 -5.08 -3.37
CA HIS A 59 -24.97 -6.32 -3.26
C HIS A 59 -25.46 -6.54 -1.82
N PRO A 60 -26.49 -7.38 -1.59
CA PRO A 60 -26.91 -7.72 -0.24
C PRO A 60 -25.77 -8.34 0.58
N ILE A 61 -25.44 -7.72 1.71
CA ILE A 61 -24.42 -8.22 2.65
C ILE A 61 -25.03 -9.39 3.42
N ARG A 62 -24.47 -10.59 3.23
CA ARG A 62 -24.93 -11.80 3.92
C ARG A 62 -24.42 -11.87 5.37
N THR A 63 -23.18 -11.47 5.57
CA THR A 63 -22.50 -11.52 6.86
C THR A 63 -21.67 -10.24 7.03
N ARG A 64 -21.97 -9.45 8.07
CA ARG A 64 -21.27 -8.17 8.32
C ARG A 64 -19.90 -8.33 8.94
N SER A 65 -19.68 -9.41 9.69
CA SER A 65 -18.41 -9.69 10.35
C SER A 65 -18.16 -11.20 10.31
N LEU A 66 -16.96 -11.60 9.88
CA LEU A 66 -16.57 -12.99 9.70
C LEU A 66 -15.15 -13.21 10.22
N GLN A 67 -14.98 -14.25 11.03
CA GLN A 67 -13.65 -14.69 11.44
C GLN A 67 -12.93 -15.37 10.27
N VAL A 68 -11.72 -14.92 9.97
CA VAL A 68 -10.93 -15.39 8.83
C VAL A 68 -9.98 -16.49 9.30
N ILE A 69 -10.53 -17.69 9.44
CA ILE A 69 -9.85 -18.88 9.99
C ILE A 69 -8.51 -19.19 9.31
N PRO A 70 -8.36 -19.07 7.96
CA PRO A 70 -7.08 -19.36 7.31
C PRO A 70 -5.89 -18.54 7.85
N LEU A 71 -6.11 -17.34 8.37
CA LEU A 71 -5.04 -16.48 8.88
C LEU A 71 -4.57 -16.85 10.29
N LEU A 72 -5.33 -17.64 11.04
CA LEU A 72 -5.03 -17.92 12.45
C LEU A 72 -3.72 -18.72 12.58
N GLY A 73 -2.80 -18.22 13.41
CA GLY A 73 -1.50 -18.81 13.64
C GLY A 73 -0.44 -18.55 12.56
N ALA A 74 -0.83 -17.97 11.42
CA ALA A 74 0.12 -17.52 10.41
C ALA A 74 0.93 -16.31 10.90
N GLU A 75 2.13 -16.15 10.34
CA GLU A 75 2.97 -14.99 10.63
C GLU A 75 2.55 -13.80 9.74
N ALA A 76 2.25 -12.66 10.34
CA ALA A 76 1.92 -11.41 9.67
C ALA A 76 3.20 -10.72 9.13
N TYR A 77 3.89 -11.39 8.21
CA TYR A 77 5.17 -10.95 7.66
C TYR A 77 5.31 -11.30 6.17
N PHE A 78 6.51 -11.16 5.58
CA PHE A 78 6.73 -11.33 4.13
C PHE A 78 6.31 -12.70 3.56
N SER A 79 6.28 -13.74 4.38
CA SER A 79 5.89 -15.12 4.01
C SER A 79 4.37 -15.32 3.85
N SER A 80 3.56 -14.30 4.15
CA SER A 80 2.08 -14.37 4.16
C SER A 80 1.41 -14.59 2.80
N SER A 81 2.13 -14.55 1.68
CA SER A 81 1.53 -14.65 0.34
C SER A 81 0.71 -15.93 0.10
N GLY A 82 1.11 -17.06 0.71
CA GLY A 82 0.37 -18.32 0.62
C GLY A 82 -0.98 -18.24 1.34
N VAL A 83 -0.96 -17.83 2.60
CA VAL A 83 -2.17 -17.72 3.44
C VAL A 83 -3.13 -16.63 2.94
N LEU A 84 -2.61 -15.57 2.31
CA LEU A 84 -3.45 -14.56 1.67
C LEU A 84 -4.24 -15.12 0.47
N LYS A 85 -3.70 -16.09 -0.26
CA LYS A 85 -4.45 -16.78 -1.34
C LYS A 85 -5.57 -17.64 -0.77
N GLU A 86 -5.31 -18.36 0.32
CA GLU A 86 -6.33 -19.15 1.03
C GLU A 86 -7.42 -18.24 1.60
N THR A 87 -7.06 -17.08 2.12
CA THR A 87 -8.00 -16.04 2.59
C THR A 87 -8.90 -15.54 1.47
N ALA A 88 -8.34 -15.32 0.27
CA ALA A 88 -9.12 -14.92 -0.90
C ALA A 88 -10.17 -15.96 -1.29
N ALA A 89 -9.77 -17.24 -1.29
CA ALA A 89 -10.66 -18.36 -1.58
C ALA A 89 -11.74 -18.52 -0.49
N PHE A 90 -11.38 -18.30 0.77
CA PHE A 90 -12.29 -18.40 1.91
C PHE A 90 -13.35 -17.30 1.92
N LEU A 91 -12.96 -16.05 1.61
CA LEU A 91 -13.88 -14.92 1.57
C LEU A 91 -14.63 -14.80 0.24
N GLU A 92 -14.16 -15.48 -0.81
CA GLU A 92 -14.63 -15.34 -2.19
C GLU A 92 -14.65 -13.87 -2.67
N ASP A 93 -13.71 -13.07 -2.16
CA ASP A 93 -13.73 -11.63 -2.35
C ASP A 93 -12.42 -11.09 -2.96
N PRO A 94 -12.49 -10.33 -4.07
CA PRO A 94 -11.29 -9.80 -4.72
C PRO A 94 -10.56 -8.73 -3.90
N LEU A 95 -11.22 -8.09 -2.94
CA LEU A 95 -10.64 -7.07 -2.07
C LEU A 95 -9.90 -7.68 -0.87
N ALA A 96 -10.23 -8.92 -0.48
CA ALA A 96 -9.68 -9.60 0.70
C ALA A 96 -8.15 -9.58 0.72
N VAL A 97 -7.51 -10.02 -0.37
CA VAL A 97 -6.04 -10.05 -0.48
C VAL A 97 -5.46 -8.66 -0.29
N SER A 98 -6.06 -7.64 -0.92
CA SER A 98 -5.55 -6.28 -0.86
C SER A 98 -5.63 -5.70 0.55
N LEU A 99 -6.72 -5.91 1.29
CA LEU A 99 -6.85 -5.35 2.63
C LEU A 99 -5.98 -6.05 3.65
N PHE A 100 -5.97 -7.39 3.68
CA PHE A 100 -5.09 -8.11 4.60
C PHE A 100 -3.62 -7.88 4.27
N ALA A 101 -3.24 -7.77 2.99
CA ALA A 101 -1.87 -7.41 2.61
C ALA A 101 -1.50 -6.00 3.08
N GLU A 102 -2.38 -5.00 2.98
CA GLU A 102 -2.12 -3.66 3.52
C GLU A 102 -2.03 -3.66 5.05
N THR A 103 -2.88 -4.42 5.75
CA THR A 103 -2.79 -4.57 7.21
C THR A 103 -1.47 -5.21 7.64
N ILE A 104 -1.02 -6.26 6.94
CA ILE A 104 0.27 -6.91 7.18
C ILE A 104 1.43 -5.96 6.88
N LYS A 105 1.37 -5.18 5.80
CA LYS A 105 2.37 -4.13 5.54
C LYS A 105 2.45 -3.14 6.70
N GLY A 106 1.31 -2.74 7.27
CA GLY A 106 1.28 -1.89 8.46
C GLY A 106 2.03 -2.52 9.65
N ILE A 107 1.82 -3.81 9.90
CA ILE A 107 2.51 -4.55 10.97
C ILE A 107 4.02 -4.58 10.72
N ILE A 108 4.46 -4.90 9.50
CA ILE A 108 5.88 -4.89 9.13
C ILE A 108 6.49 -3.50 9.33
N GLN A 109 5.79 -2.44 8.95
CA GLN A 109 6.25 -1.06 9.15
C GLN A 109 6.30 -0.67 10.64
N SER A 110 5.46 -1.26 11.49
CA SER A 110 5.48 -1.03 12.94
C SER A 110 6.66 -1.70 13.66
N GLU A 111 7.35 -2.65 13.02
CA GLU A 111 8.48 -3.40 13.58
C GLU A 111 9.63 -2.49 14.05
N THR A 112 9.82 -1.36 13.37
CA THR A 112 10.73 -0.28 13.75
C THR A 112 10.60 0.17 15.22
N PHE A 113 9.40 0.04 15.81
CA PHE A 113 9.12 0.44 17.19
C PHE A 113 9.04 -0.75 18.18
N LEU A 114 9.43 -1.94 17.72
CA LEU A 114 9.31 -3.22 18.43
C LEU A 114 10.67 -3.93 18.54
N LEU A 115 11.76 -3.16 18.55
CA LEU A 115 13.12 -3.69 18.41
C LEU A 115 13.42 -4.81 19.42
N LYS A 116 13.12 -4.57 20.71
CA LYS A 116 13.40 -5.54 21.79
C LYS A 116 12.52 -6.77 21.68
N GLU A 117 11.23 -6.59 21.44
CA GLU A 117 10.25 -7.67 21.26
C GLU A 117 10.61 -8.56 20.06
N ARG A 118 11.24 -7.97 19.06
CA ARG A 118 11.65 -8.62 17.81
C ARG A 118 13.09 -9.14 17.84
N GLY A 119 13.77 -8.99 18.99
CA GLY A 119 15.08 -9.58 19.24
C GLY A 119 16.25 -8.80 18.67
N TYR A 120 16.06 -7.54 18.28
CA TYR A 120 17.13 -6.66 17.84
C TYR A 120 17.89 -6.09 19.05
N ALA A 121 19.22 -6.07 18.94
CA ALA A 121 20.09 -5.59 20.02
C ALA A 121 20.12 -4.05 20.10
N SER A 122 19.98 -3.37 18.95
CA SER A 122 20.00 -1.91 18.83
C SER A 122 19.30 -1.43 17.56
N GLU A 123 19.19 -0.11 17.41
CA GLU A 123 18.76 0.55 16.17
C GLU A 123 19.69 0.20 15.00
N GLU A 124 21.01 0.19 15.21
CA GLU A 124 21.97 -0.15 14.14
C GLU A 124 21.84 -1.62 13.69
N ASP A 125 21.60 -2.55 14.62
CA ASP A 125 21.36 -3.97 14.30
C ASP A 125 20.12 -4.14 13.41
N TYR A 126 19.01 -3.47 13.78
CA TYR A 126 17.80 -3.45 12.97
C TYR A 126 18.06 -2.89 11.56
N GLU A 127 18.71 -1.73 11.47
CA GLU A 127 18.98 -1.08 10.19
C GLU A 127 19.89 -1.94 9.29
N HIS A 128 20.95 -2.53 9.84
CA HIS A 128 21.83 -3.44 9.09
C HIS A 128 21.08 -4.65 8.54
N GLN A 129 20.19 -5.26 9.33
CA GLN A 129 19.37 -6.37 8.86
C GLN A 129 18.44 -5.95 7.72
N TRP A 130 17.80 -4.78 7.82
CA TRP A 130 16.94 -4.24 6.78
C TRP A 130 17.70 -3.88 5.50
N ILE A 131 18.89 -3.30 5.61
CA ILE A 131 19.80 -3.04 4.48
C ILE A 131 20.11 -4.33 3.72
N ASN A 132 20.46 -5.39 4.44
CA ASN A 132 20.77 -6.69 3.83
C ASN A 132 19.54 -7.32 3.18
N PHE A 133 18.40 -7.30 3.87
CA PHE A 133 17.17 -7.92 3.38
C PHE A 133 16.62 -7.22 2.12
N TYR A 134 16.73 -5.89 2.06
CA TYR A 134 16.19 -5.08 0.97
C TYR A 134 17.21 -4.65 -0.08
N SER A 135 18.45 -5.15 -0.03
CA SER A 135 19.50 -4.81 -0.98
C SER A 135 19.02 -4.93 -2.43
N GLY A 136 19.17 -3.86 -3.20
CA GLY A 136 18.74 -3.84 -4.61
C GLY A 136 17.23 -3.72 -4.87
N SER A 137 16.39 -3.62 -3.82
CA SER A 137 14.93 -3.69 -3.97
C SER A 137 14.27 -2.36 -4.39
N CYS A 138 14.89 -1.23 -4.06
CA CYS A 138 14.36 0.09 -4.38
C CYS A 138 15.50 1.13 -4.45
N ARG A 139 15.16 2.35 -4.89
CA ARG A 139 16.10 3.47 -5.02
C ARG A 139 17.02 3.65 -3.81
N TYR A 140 16.48 3.58 -2.60
CA TYR A 140 17.27 3.73 -1.35
C TYR A 140 18.29 2.60 -1.20
N TYR A 141 17.81 1.34 -1.14
CA TYR A 141 18.66 0.17 -0.90
C TYR A 141 19.55 -0.23 -2.09
N SER A 142 19.40 0.44 -3.23
CA SER A 142 20.27 0.31 -4.40
C SER A 142 21.35 1.38 -4.50
N ASN A 143 21.31 2.40 -3.64
CA ASN A 143 22.20 3.57 -3.70
C ASN A 143 22.70 3.93 -2.29
N LEU A 144 23.03 2.92 -1.48
CA LEU A 144 23.48 3.10 -0.09
C LEU A 144 24.80 3.89 0.02
N ASP A 145 25.57 3.99 -1.06
CA ASP A 145 26.76 4.84 -1.16
C ASP A 145 26.42 6.34 -1.33
N ARG A 146 25.16 6.66 -1.64
CA ARG A 146 24.69 8.03 -1.94
C ARG A 146 23.72 8.58 -0.90
N ILE A 147 23.25 7.76 0.04
CA ILE A 147 22.34 8.23 1.10
C ILE A 147 23.06 9.21 2.04
N THR A 148 22.31 10.18 2.54
CA THR A 148 22.79 11.22 3.46
C THR A 148 22.22 11.08 4.86
N LYS A 149 21.23 10.20 5.03
CA LYS A 149 20.52 9.94 6.28
C LYS A 149 20.36 8.44 6.47
N THR A 150 20.50 8.00 7.71
CA THR A 150 20.08 6.67 8.16
C THR A 150 18.56 6.59 8.28
N TRP A 151 18.03 5.39 8.49
CA TRP A 151 16.60 5.19 8.79
C TRP A 151 16.18 5.96 10.05
N PHE A 152 16.98 5.91 11.12
CA PHE A 152 16.68 6.58 12.38
C PHE A 152 16.85 8.11 12.31
N ASP A 153 17.72 8.63 11.45
CA ASP A 153 17.74 10.07 11.13
C ASP A 153 16.44 10.56 10.46
N HIS A 154 15.74 9.67 9.73
CA HIS A 154 14.51 9.99 9.04
C HIS A 154 13.28 9.87 9.94
N ILE A 155 13.16 8.78 10.70
CA ILE A 155 11.98 8.53 11.52
C ILE A 155 12.03 9.25 12.88
N GLY A 156 13.23 9.68 13.31
CA GLY A 156 13.48 10.23 14.63
C GLY A 156 13.55 9.13 15.70
N GLU A 157 12.79 9.29 16.78
CA GLU A 157 12.84 8.38 17.92
C GLU A 157 12.22 7.01 17.62
N SER A 158 12.89 5.94 18.03
CA SER A 158 12.46 4.55 17.92
C SER A 158 11.44 4.11 18.98
N ASN A 159 11.09 5.00 19.92
CA ASN A 159 10.18 4.66 21.01
C ASN A 159 8.78 5.25 20.75
N ARG A 160 7.80 4.39 20.49
CA ARG A 160 6.38 4.76 20.39
C ARG A 160 5.52 3.88 21.28
N ASN A 161 4.70 4.53 22.10
CA ASN A 161 3.65 3.91 22.90
C ASN A 161 2.29 4.21 22.27
N GLY A 162 1.39 3.22 22.27
CA GLY A 162 0.08 3.36 21.65
C GLY A 162 0.14 3.19 20.14
N ASN A 163 0.16 4.26 19.35
CA ASN A 163 0.13 4.17 17.89
C ASN A 163 1.54 4.01 17.31
N LEU A 164 1.76 2.92 16.57
CA LEU A 164 3.04 2.61 15.96
C LEU A 164 3.09 3.05 14.50
N PHE A 165 2.01 2.84 13.76
CA PHE A 165 1.97 3.11 12.33
C PHE A 165 0.60 3.61 11.88
N ILE A 166 0.61 4.61 11.00
CA ILE A 166 -0.58 5.09 10.30
C ILE A 166 -0.24 5.20 8.81
N ARG A 167 -1.17 4.82 7.95
CA ARG A 167 -1.14 5.09 6.52
C ARG A 167 -2.51 5.51 6.00
N PHE A 168 -2.52 6.58 5.24
CA PHE A 168 -3.60 6.95 4.34
C PHE A 168 -3.16 6.63 2.92
N LYS A 169 -4.04 5.99 2.16
CA LYS A 169 -3.85 5.80 0.72
C LYS A 169 -5.15 6.16 0.01
N THR A 170 -5.08 7.01 -1.01
CA THR A 170 -6.26 7.45 -1.74
C THR A 170 -5.99 7.38 -3.24
N GLN A 171 -7.03 7.08 -4.01
CA GLN A 171 -7.01 7.28 -5.45
C GLN A 171 -8.35 7.80 -5.95
N SER A 172 -8.29 8.63 -6.98
CA SER A 172 -9.46 9.19 -7.64
C SER A 172 -9.35 9.11 -9.15
N LEU A 173 -10.49 8.93 -9.82
CA LEU A 173 -10.62 9.04 -11.27
C LEU A 173 -11.66 10.12 -11.60
N SER A 174 -11.27 11.05 -12.46
CA SER A 174 -12.16 12.09 -12.99
C SER A 174 -12.10 12.14 -14.52
N GLU A 175 -13.20 12.52 -15.15
CA GLU A 175 -13.27 12.82 -16.58
C GLU A 175 -13.00 14.31 -16.82
N LEU A 176 -12.14 14.60 -17.79
CA LEU A 176 -11.77 15.94 -18.22
C LEU A 176 -12.56 16.41 -19.45
N GLY A 177 -13.26 15.50 -20.13
CA GLY A 177 -13.95 15.72 -21.41
C GLY A 177 -13.17 15.13 -22.59
N GLU A 178 -13.81 14.97 -23.75
CA GLU A 178 -13.15 14.49 -24.98
C GLU A 178 -12.37 13.17 -24.81
N ASN A 179 -12.93 12.24 -24.02
CA ASN A 179 -12.29 10.96 -23.68
C ASN A 179 -10.93 11.13 -22.94
N ARG A 180 -10.72 12.25 -22.27
CA ARG A 180 -9.57 12.48 -21.38
C ARG A 180 -9.92 12.24 -19.92
N TYR A 181 -8.98 11.67 -19.17
CA TYR A 181 -9.16 11.32 -17.77
C TYR A 181 -8.01 11.83 -16.92
N LEU A 182 -8.31 12.08 -15.65
CA LEU A 182 -7.35 12.40 -14.61
C LEU A 182 -7.37 11.30 -13.55
N LEU A 183 -6.25 10.62 -13.36
CA LEU A 183 -6.00 9.73 -12.23
C LEU A 183 -5.12 10.45 -11.22
N LEU A 184 -5.55 10.48 -9.97
CA LEU A 184 -4.74 10.94 -8.85
C LEU A 184 -4.53 9.77 -7.89
N GLY A 185 -3.32 9.65 -7.38
CA GLY A 185 -2.98 8.72 -6.31
C GLY A 185 -2.17 9.44 -5.24
N ASN A 186 -2.49 9.17 -3.98
CA ASN A 186 -1.74 9.63 -2.83
C ASN A 186 -1.50 8.48 -1.85
N LEU A 187 -0.32 8.45 -1.27
CA LEU A 187 0.04 7.65 -0.12
C LEU A 187 0.72 8.57 0.89
N SER A 188 0.25 8.59 2.12
CA SER A 188 0.86 9.32 3.23
C SER A 188 0.85 8.43 4.45
N ASP A 189 2.02 7.98 4.89
CA ASP A 189 2.20 7.17 6.09
C ASP A 189 3.24 7.75 7.03
N SER A 190 3.48 7.09 8.17
CA SER A 190 4.48 7.50 9.16
C SER A 190 5.84 7.90 8.57
N PHE A 191 6.22 7.36 7.42
CA PHE A 191 7.59 7.44 6.87
C PHE A 191 7.63 7.97 5.43
N HIS A 192 6.54 7.91 4.69
CA HIS A 192 6.48 8.19 3.27
C HIS A 192 5.31 9.12 2.95
N GLU A 193 5.51 9.99 1.96
CA GLU A 193 4.45 10.77 1.35
C GLU A 193 4.71 10.87 -0.14
N VAL A 194 3.87 10.23 -0.93
CA VAL A 194 4.02 10.03 -2.38
C VAL A 194 2.72 10.45 -3.06
N ASN A 195 2.86 11.30 -4.09
CA ASN A 195 1.74 11.75 -4.92
C ASN A 195 2.03 11.42 -6.37
N VAL A 196 1.00 11.01 -7.10
CA VAL A 196 1.03 10.80 -8.55
C VAL A 196 -0.20 11.43 -9.19
N GLN A 197 0.02 12.02 -10.36
CA GLN A 197 -1.00 12.56 -11.24
C GLN A 197 -0.75 12.03 -12.65
N LEU A 198 -1.76 11.38 -13.24
CA LEU A 198 -1.69 10.86 -14.59
C LEU A 198 -2.86 11.44 -15.40
N THR A 199 -2.54 12.15 -16.48
CA THR A 199 -3.53 12.56 -17.49
C THR A 199 -3.54 11.52 -18.59
N LEU A 200 -4.72 11.03 -18.95
CA LEU A 200 -4.90 10.00 -19.97
C LEU A 200 -5.69 10.54 -21.15
N ASN A 201 -5.34 10.11 -22.36
CA ASN A 201 -6.19 10.17 -23.55
C ASN A 201 -6.69 8.75 -23.86
N GLY A 202 -7.99 8.51 -23.70
CA GLY A 202 -8.53 7.18 -23.51
C GLY A 202 -7.91 6.52 -22.29
N PHE A 203 -7.22 5.39 -22.48
CA PHE A 203 -6.48 4.71 -21.41
C PHE A 203 -4.96 4.75 -21.61
N THR A 204 -4.49 5.62 -22.50
CA THR A 204 -3.07 5.85 -22.76
C THR A 204 -2.61 7.09 -22.00
N VAL A 205 -1.49 7.01 -21.31
CA VAL A 205 -0.91 8.16 -20.59
C VAL A 205 -0.48 9.23 -21.57
N GLU A 206 -1.00 10.44 -21.38
CA GLU A 206 -0.60 11.65 -22.07
C GLU A 206 0.48 12.38 -21.26
N GLU A 207 0.25 12.52 -19.94
CA GLU A 207 1.17 13.14 -19.00
C GLU A 207 1.21 12.34 -17.69
N ALA A 208 2.38 12.27 -17.08
CA ALA A 208 2.59 11.65 -15.78
C ALA A 208 3.54 12.50 -14.95
N ASP A 209 3.05 12.93 -13.78
CA ASP A 209 3.79 13.74 -12.82
C ASP A 209 3.60 13.19 -11.41
N GLY A 210 4.49 13.55 -10.49
CA GLY A 210 4.44 13.07 -9.13
C GLY A 210 5.63 13.52 -8.30
N VAL A 211 5.49 13.34 -6.99
CA VAL A 211 6.47 13.83 -6.02
C VAL A 211 6.52 12.94 -4.80
N LEU A 212 7.72 12.77 -4.25
CA LEU A 212 7.96 12.18 -2.94
C LEU A 212 8.27 13.30 -1.96
N LEU A 213 7.27 13.74 -1.19
CA LEU A 213 7.39 14.84 -0.23
C LEU A 213 8.12 14.39 1.03
N ARG A 214 7.77 13.21 1.55
CA ARG A 214 8.44 12.55 2.68
C ARG A 214 9.01 11.22 2.19
N SER A 215 10.30 11.03 2.37
CA SER A 215 11.02 9.81 1.99
C SER A 215 12.28 9.67 2.86
N PRO A 216 12.81 8.45 3.05
CA PRO A 216 13.95 8.22 3.92
C PRO A 216 15.18 9.06 3.59
N ASP A 217 15.43 9.26 2.30
CA ASP A 217 16.53 10.10 1.83
C ASP A 217 16.13 10.83 0.53
N LEU A 218 16.93 11.84 0.15
CA LEU A 218 16.77 12.60 -1.08
C LEU A 218 16.94 11.73 -2.34
N VAL A 219 17.78 10.68 -2.29
CA VAL A 219 17.96 9.79 -3.43
C VAL A 219 16.64 9.16 -3.89
N CYS A 220 15.71 8.91 -2.96
CA CYS A 220 14.37 8.39 -3.27
C CYS A 220 13.58 9.33 -4.19
N ARG A 221 13.72 10.65 -4.00
CA ARG A 221 12.95 11.67 -4.75
C ARG A 221 13.29 11.68 -6.24
N GLU A 222 14.50 11.26 -6.60
CA GLU A 222 14.93 11.11 -8.00
C GLU A 222 14.04 10.13 -8.78
N SER A 223 13.33 9.24 -8.09
CA SER A 223 12.41 8.28 -8.72
C SER A 223 11.22 8.95 -9.42
N SER A 224 10.82 10.17 -9.04
CA SER A 224 9.70 10.86 -9.71
C SER A 224 10.00 11.15 -11.17
N ALA A 225 11.27 11.39 -11.53
CA ALA A 225 11.68 11.62 -12.92
C ALA A 225 11.39 10.42 -13.83
N MET A 226 11.24 9.20 -13.28
CA MET A 226 10.89 8.01 -14.06
C MET A 226 9.42 7.99 -14.51
N LEU A 227 8.56 8.84 -13.95
CA LEU A 227 7.15 8.92 -14.35
C LEU A 227 6.98 9.33 -15.81
N SER A 228 7.89 10.13 -16.36
CA SER A 228 7.86 10.50 -17.78
C SER A 228 7.97 9.29 -18.72
N ASN A 229 8.52 8.18 -18.25
CA ASN A 229 8.59 6.93 -19.01
C ASN A 229 7.21 6.28 -19.21
N LEU A 230 6.18 6.74 -18.50
CA LEU A 230 4.81 6.29 -18.68
C LEU A 230 4.13 6.92 -19.89
N CYS A 231 4.62 8.03 -20.44
CA CYS A 231 3.99 8.69 -21.58
C CYS A 231 3.87 7.74 -22.78
N GLY A 232 2.66 7.66 -23.36
CA GLY A 232 2.33 6.73 -24.44
C GLY A 232 2.00 5.30 -24.01
N ILE A 233 2.06 4.99 -22.71
CA ILE A 233 1.79 3.63 -22.21
C ILE A 233 0.28 3.43 -21.95
N PRO A 234 -0.33 2.34 -22.46
CA PRO A 234 -1.72 2.00 -22.17
C PRO A 234 -1.88 1.35 -20.78
N LEU A 235 -2.43 2.10 -19.80
CA LEU A 235 -2.49 1.64 -18.40
C LEU A 235 -3.48 0.51 -18.15
N LYS A 236 -4.61 0.44 -18.87
CA LYS A 236 -5.65 -0.57 -18.58
C LYS A 236 -5.14 -2.02 -18.69
N LYS A 237 -4.14 -2.26 -19.54
CA LYS A 237 -3.59 -3.59 -19.84
C LYS A 237 -2.29 -3.92 -19.12
N ILE A 238 -1.68 -2.94 -18.45
CA ILE A 238 -0.35 -3.13 -17.87
C ILE A 238 -0.38 -4.05 -16.64
N ASN A 239 0.58 -4.96 -16.56
CA ASN A 239 0.80 -5.74 -15.34
C ASN A 239 1.85 -5.08 -14.44
N LYS A 240 1.91 -5.50 -13.17
CA LYS A 240 2.78 -4.86 -12.16
C LYS A 240 4.26 -4.97 -12.51
N LYS A 241 4.68 -6.07 -13.15
CA LYS A 241 6.08 -6.32 -13.52
C LYS A 241 6.52 -5.41 -14.67
N GLU A 242 5.69 -5.25 -15.69
CA GLU A 242 5.92 -4.31 -16.79
C GLU A 242 6.03 -2.88 -16.27
N LEU A 243 5.09 -2.48 -15.42
CA LEU A 243 5.10 -1.15 -14.80
C LEU A 243 6.37 -0.92 -13.96
N ALA A 244 6.77 -1.91 -13.16
CA ALA A 244 7.99 -1.84 -12.38
C ALA A 244 9.22 -1.64 -13.28
N ASN A 245 9.31 -2.34 -14.42
CA ASN A 245 10.42 -2.15 -15.36
C ASN A 245 10.46 -0.73 -15.95
N ILE A 246 9.31 -0.16 -16.31
CA ILE A 246 9.21 1.21 -16.85
C ILE A 246 9.65 2.25 -15.80
N LEU A 247 9.26 2.01 -14.55
CA LEU A 247 9.56 2.88 -13.41
C LEU A 247 10.83 2.46 -12.66
N GLY A 248 11.73 1.74 -13.34
CA GLY A 248 13.07 1.43 -12.87
C GLY A 248 13.15 0.34 -11.82
N ASN A 249 12.66 -0.87 -12.06
CA ASN A 249 12.74 -2.03 -11.16
C ASN A 249 14.07 -2.12 -10.36
N GLY A 250 14.00 -2.04 -9.03
CA GLY A 250 15.16 -1.97 -8.13
C GLY A 250 15.86 -0.61 -8.06
N GLN A 251 15.76 0.22 -9.09
CA GLN A 251 16.34 1.56 -9.19
C GLN A 251 15.34 2.71 -9.02
N GLY A 252 14.05 2.42 -8.86
CA GLY A 252 12.97 3.36 -8.62
C GLY A 252 12.33 3.14 -7.25
N CYS A 253 11.31 3.93 -6.93
CA CYS A 253 10.61 3.82 -5.65
C CYS A 253 9.49 2.78 -5.75
N VAL A 254 9.56 1.74 -4.91
CA VAL A 254 8.50 0.70 -4.84
C VAL A 254 7.14 1.29 -4.49
N HIS A 255 7.09 2.30 -3.61
CA HIS A 255 5.84 2.98 -3.25
C HIS A 255 5.23 3.75 -4.43
N LEU A 256 6.07 4.34 -5.29
CA LEU A 256 5.62 5.01 -6.51
C LEU A 256 5.06 3.99 -7.51
N ILE A 257 5.77 2.88 -7.72
CA ILE A 257 5.34 1.78 -8.59
C ILE A 257 3.99 1.21 -8.13
N ASP A 258 3.87 0.92 -6.83
CA ASP A 258 2.63 0.41 -6.23
C ASP A 258 1.48 1.39 -6.40
N LEU A 259 1.71 2.69 -6.17
CA LEU A 259 0.68 3.71 -6.27
C LEU A 259 0.19 3.90 -7.71
N VAL A 260 1.09 3.90 -8.70
CA VAL A 260 0.70 3.93 -10.12
C VAL A 260 -0.05 2.65 -10.51
N TYR A 261 0.39 1.49 -10.02
CA TYR A 261 -0.29 0.22 -10.27
C TYR A 261 -1.72 0.20 -9.71
N ASP A 262 -1.88 0.72 -8.50
CA ASP A 262 -3.17 0.88 -7.84
C ASP A 262 -4.07 1.79 -8.68
N CYS A 263 -3.57 2.95 -9.14
CA CYS A 263 -4.31 3.84 -10.04
C CYS A 263 -4.78 3.11 -11.32
N ALA A 264 -3.88 2.34 -11.94
CA ALA A 264 -4.21 1.55 -13.13
C ALA A 264 -5.29 0.49 -12.87
N GLN A 265 -5.40 -0.05 -11.64
CA GLN A 265 -6.47 -1.01 -11.32
C GLN A 265 -7.87 -0.39 -11.38
N ILE A 266 -8.02 0.92 -11.14
CA ILE A 266 -9.32 1.59 -11.23
C ILE A 266 -9.91 1.44 -12.64
N LEU A 267 -9.05 1.51 -13.66
CA LEU A 267 -9.45 1.41 -15.07
C LEU A 267 -9.97 0.02 -15.47
N LYS A 268 -9.78 -0.99 -14.61
CA LYS A 268 -10.25 -2.36 -14.84
C LYS A 268 -11.64 -2.60 -14.28
N PHE A 269 -12.20 -1.68 -13.50
CA PHE A 269 -13.53 -1.88 -12.96
C PHE A 269 -14.60 -1.81 -14.05
N ALA A 270 -15.43 -2.86 -14.10
CA ALA A 270 -16.43 -3.08 -15.14
C ALA A 270 -17.52 -1.99 -15.21
N TRP A 271 -17.73 -1.21 -14.14
CA TRP A 271 -18.72 -0.13 -14.16
C TRP A 271 -18.31 1.06 -15.05
N LEU A 272 -17.01 1.21 -15.37
CA LEU A 272 -16.54 2.14 -16.41
C LEU A 272 -17.03 1.73 -17.81
N GLU A 273 -17.37 0.46 -18.01
CA GLU A 273 -17.92 -0.05 -19.28
C GLU A 273 -19.46 -0.02 -19.28
N LYS A 274 -20.09 -0.05 -18.09
CA LYS A 274 -21.55 -0.16 -17.93
C LYS A 274 -22.27 1.18 -17.79
N TYR A 275 -21.56 2.22 -17.35
CA TYR A 275 -22.05 3.60 -17.30
C TYR A 275 -21.04 4.52 -18.00
N PRO A 276 -20.94 4.45 -19.35
CA PRO A 276 -20.14 5.43 -20.07
C PRO A 276 -20.63 6.83 -19.69
N PRO A 277 -19.74 7.82 -19.57
CA PRO A 277 -20.15 9.20 -19.44
C PRO A 277 -21.23 9.51 -20.48
N GLN A 278 -22.41 9.91 -20.00
CA GLN A 278 -23.48 10.35 -20.88
C GLN A 278 -22.99 11.63 -21.56
N LEU A 279 -22.74 11.50 -22.87
CA LEU A 279 -22.46 12.60 -23.81
C LEU A 279 -23.59 13.63 -23.81
#